data_AF-A0A4V3MHL8-F1
#
_entry.id   AF-A0A4V3MHL8-F1
#
_cell.length_a   1.000
_cell.length_b   1.000
_cell.length_c   1.000
_cell.angle_alpha   90.00
_cell.angle_beta   90.00
_cell.angle_gamma   90.00
#
_symmetry.space_group_name_H-M   'P 1'
#
loop_
_entity.id
_entity.type
_entity.pdbx_description
1 polymer ?
#
loop_
_entity_poly.entity_id
_entity_poly.type
_entity_poly.pdbx_seq_one_letter_code
_entity_poly.pdbx_strand_id
1 'polypeptide(L)'
;VESEKIAVSFSGKRCIHSRNCVLGNPHVFVPNAPGEWIHPEAASVEQVVALAENCPSGAITYVRKDGGPQENPPVVNTVRLRENGPLAVHAEIV
;
A
#
# COMPACT_ATOMS: atom_id res chain seq x y z
N VAL A 1 10.85 2.74 -2.86
CA VAL A 1 11.68 1.53 -2.88
C VAL A 1 11.35 0.74 -4.13
N GLU A 2 12.35 0.20 -4.82
CA GLU A 2 12.15 -0.47 -6.09
C GLU A 2 12.68 -1.89 -6.08
N SER A 3 11.93 -2.81 -6.70
CA SER A 3 12.42 -4.13 -7.11
C SER A 3 12.42 -4.24 -8.65
N GLU A 4 12.79 -5.41 -9.16
CA GLU A 4 12.78 -5.72 -10.60
C GLU A 4 11.39 -5.54 -11.23
N LYS A 5 10.34 -5.95 -10.51
CA LYS A 5 8.97 -6.05 -11.06
C LYS A 5 8.00 -4.97 -10.56
N ILE A 6 8.32 -4.28 -9.47
CA ILE A 6 7.42 -3.28 -8.87
C ILE A 6 8.20 -2.22 -8.10
N ALA A 7 7.77 -0.96 -8.18
CA ALA A 7 8.20 0.11 -7.30
C ALA A 7 7.09 0.43 -6.31
N VAL A 8 7.44 0.60 -5.04
CA VAL A 8 6.52 0.95 -3.95
C VAL A 8 6.94 2.28 -3.34
N SER A 9 5.97 3.17 -3.17
CA SER A 9 6.16 4.50 -2.58
C SER A 9 5.44 4.61 -1.24
N PHE A 10 6.02 5.39 -0.32
CA PHE A 10 5.43 5.66 0.98
C PHE A 10 5.38 7.17 1.27
N SER A 11 4.18 7.67 1.61
CA SER A 11 3.96 9.05 2.03
C SER A 11 3.65 9.12 3.53
N GLY A 12 4.66 9.48 4.32
CA GLY A 12 4.51 9.62 5.78
C GLY A 12 3.43 10.63 6.20
N LYS A 13 3.22 11.70 5.41
CA LYS A 13 2.18 12.71 5.67
C LYS A 13 0.75 12.17 5.52
N ARG A 14 0.56 11.13 4.69
CA ARG A 14 -0.74 10.47 4.51
C ARG A 14 -0.92 9.28 5.46
N CYS A 15 0.15 8.80 6.11
CA CYS A 15 0.08 7.60 6.93
C CYS A 15 -0.71 7.85 8.22
N ILE A 16 -1.74 7.05 8.46
CA ILE A 16 -2.56 7.08 9.69
C ILE A 16 -2.25 5.93 10.65
N HIS A 17 -1.13 5.23 10.44
CA HIS A 17 -0.70 4.10 11.27
C HIS A 17 -1.76 2.99 11.46
N SER A 18 -2.55 2.69 10.42
CA SER A 18 -3.57 1.63 10.45
C SER A 18 -3.02 0.22 10.64
N ARG A 19 -1.71 0.03 10.48
CA ARG A 19 -0.97 -1.24 10.55
C ARG A 19 -1.36 -2.29 9.49
N ASN A 20 -2.24 -1.99 8.54
CA ASN A 20 -2.63 -2.93 7.48
C ASN A 20 -1.42 -3.43 6.67
N CYS A 21 -0.43 -2.57 6.39
CA CYS A 21 0.78 -2.95 5.67
C CYS A 21 1.63 -3.95 6.47
N VAL A 22 2.07 -3.55 7.67
CA VAL A 22 2.97 -4.37 8.51
C VAL A 22 2.31 -5.65 9.02
N LEU A 23 1.01 -5.65 9.28
CA LEU A 23 0.27 -6.86 9.67
C LEU A 23 -0.09 -7.73 8.47
N GLY A 24 -0.31 -7.13 7.30
CA GLY A 24 -0.67 -7.86 6.09
C GLY A 24 0.49 -8.69 5.54
N ASN A 25 1.72 -8.14 5.57
CA ASN A 25 2.93 -8.92 5.30
C ASN A 25 4.18 -8.29 5.96
N PRO A 26 4.65 -8.82 7.10
CA PRO A 26 5.80 -8.27 7.82
C PRO A 26 7.15 -8.56 7.14
N HIS A 27 7.19 -9.39 6.10
CA HIS A 27 8.39 -9.58 5.28
C HIS A 27 8.52 -8.49 4.21
N VAL A 28 7.39 -7.97 3.71
CA VAL A 28 7.38 -6.83 2.78
C VAL A 28 7.47 -5.51 3.54
N PHE A 29 6.73 -5.33 4.63
CA PHE A 29 6.74 -4.11 5.44
C PHE A 29 7.28 -4.43 6.83
N VAL A 30 8.58 -4.24 7.04
CA VAL A 30 9.28 -4.65 8.26
C VAL A 30 9.19 -3.54 9.31
N PRO A 31 8.37 -3.69 10.37
CA PRO A 31 8.24 -2.64 11.38
C PRO A 31 9.54 -2.48 12.19
N ASN A 32 9.88 -1.25 12.54
CA ASN A 32 11.07 -0.90 13.34
C ASN A 32 12.41 -1.35 12.71
N ALA A 33 12.47 -1.53 11.40
CA ALA A 33 13.73 -1.78 10.72
C ALA A 33 14.69 -0.60 10.96
N PRO A 34 15.99 -0.85 11.25
CA PRO A 34 16.97 0.21 11.45
C PRO A 34 17.34 0.95 10.15
N GLY A 35 16.87 0.48 8.99
CA GLY A 35 17.14 1.05 7.67
C GLY A 35 15.93 0.97 6.75
N GLU A 36 16.14 0.46 5.53
CA GLU A 36 15.03 0.19 4.61
C GLU A 36 14.03 -0.78 5.26
N TRP A 37 12.74 -0.45 5.15
CA TRP A 37 11.66 -1.15 5.84
C TRP A 37 10.58 -1.66 4.89
N ILE A 38 10.76 -1.44 3.58
CA ILE A 38 9.85 -1.91 2.52
C ILE A 38 10.69 -2.79 1.60
N HIS A 39 10.28 -4.05 1.40
CA HIS A 39 10.98 -5.06 0.60
C HIS A 39 9.98 -5.68 -0.39
N PRO A 40 9.69 -5.02 -1.52
CA PRO A 40 8.68 -5.50 -2.47
C PRO A 40 8.98 -6.88 -3.07
N GLU A 41 10.24 -7.28 -3.09
CA GLU A 41 10.73 -8.58 -3.56
C GLU A 41 10.40 -9.74 -2.60
N ALA A 42 10.01 -9.46 -1.36
CA ALA A 42 9.69 -10.48 -0.36
C ALA A 42 8.31 -11.16 -0.57
N ALA A 43 7.56 -10.76 -1.61
CA ALA A 43 6.27 -11.33 -1.95
C ALA A 43 6.01 -11.31 -3.47
N SER A 44 4.94 -11.96 -3.92
CA SER A 44 4.46 -11.80 -5.30
C SER A 44 4.01 -10.35 -5.57
N VAL A 45 4.10 -9.92 -6.83
CA VAL A 45 3.66 -8.58 -7.25
C VAL A 45 2.19 -8.36 -6.87
N GLU A 46 1.35 -9.37 -7.06
CA GLU A 46 -0.08 -9.36 -6.73
C GLU A 46 -0.33 -9.14 -5.24
N GLN A 47 0.48 -9.76 -4.37
CA GLN A 47 0.39 -9.53 -2.92
C GLN A 47 0.81 -8.10 -2.55
N VAL A 48 1.88 -7.57 -3.15
CA VAL A 48 2.33 -6.20 -2.90
C VAL A 48 1.27 -5.19 -3.34
N VAL A 49 0.67 -5.39 -4.52
CA VAL A 49 -0.46 -4.59 -5.03
C VAL A 49 -1.62 -4.62 -4.04
N ALA A 50 -2.05 -5.81 -3.62
CA ALA A 50 -3.16 -5.94 -2.68
C ALA A 50 -2.87 -5.28 -1.33
N LEU A 51 -1.62 -5.30 -0.85
CA LEU A 51 -1.23 -4.62 0.39
C LEU A 51 -1.27 -3.10 0.23
N ALA A 52 -0.80 -2.57 -0.90
CA ALA A 52 -0.85 -1.15 -1.22
C ALA A 52 -2.29 -0.64 -1.30
N GLU A 53 -3.16 -1.31 -2.06
CA GLU A 53 -4.58 -0.96 -2.20
C GLU A 53 -5.36 -1.08 -0.87
N ASN A 54 -4.89 -1.91 0.06
CA ASN A 54 -5.45 -2.02 1.40
C ASN A 54 -4.99 -0.90 2.35
N CYS A 55 -4.12 0.01 1.91
CA CYS A 55 -3.74 1.20 2.68
C CYS A 55 -4.92 2.18 2.75
N PRO A 56 -5.59 2.33 3.90
CA PRO A 56 -6.84 3.11 3.99
C PRO A 56 -6.68 4.61 3.73
N SER A 57 -5.43 5.11 3.76
CA SER A 57 -5.12 6.52 3.54
C SER A 57 -4.36 6.78 2.23
N GLY A 58 -4.15 5.75 1.40
CA GLY A 58 -3.34 5.88 0.18
C GLY A 58 -1.89 6.30 0.45
N ALA A 59 -1.37 6.01 1.64
CA ALA A 59 0.02 6.31 1.99
C ALA A 59 1.01 5.35 1.32
N ILE A 60 0.55 4.17 0.91
CA ILE A 60 1.31 3.21 0.11
C ILE A 60 0.73 3.24 -1.29
N THR A 61 1.57 3.45 -2.29
CA THR A 61 1.22 3.39 -3.71
C THR A 61 2.25 2.56 -4.46
N TYR A 62 1.95 2.17 -5.69
CA TYR A 62 2.88 1.37 -6.49
C TYR A 62 2.91 1.74 -7.98
N VAL A 63 4.00 1.35 -8.63
CA VAL A 63 4.15 1.33 -10.08
C VAL A 63 4.62 -0.07 -10.49
N ARG A 64 3.82 -0.76 -11.31
CA ARG A 64 4.20 -2.07 -11.85
C ARG A 64 5.19 -1.92 -13.00
N LYS A 65 6.21 -2.78 -13.02
CA LYS A 65 7.23 -2.87 -14.08
C LYS A 65 7.13 -4.16 -14.89
N ASP A 66 6.27 -5.08 -14.47
CA ASP A 66 6.04 -6.39 -15.09
C ASP A 66 4.97 -6.39 -16.19
N GLY A 67 4.48 -5.21 -16.58
CA GLY A 67 3.44 -5.05 -17.60
C GLY A 67 2.01 -5.32 -17.10
N GLY A 68 1.82 -5.60 -15.82
CA GLY A 68 0.49 -5.73 -15.23
C GLY A 68 -0.25 -4.39 -15.06
N PRO A 69 -1.52 -4.42 -14.60
CA PRO A 69 -2.33 -3.22 -14.42
C PRO A 69 -1.72 -2.26 -13.39
N GLN A 70 -1.62 -0.98 -13.76
CA GLN A 70 -1.24 0.08 -12.82
C GLN A 70 -2.36 0.35 -11.80
N GLU A 71 -1.99 0.99 -10.70
CA GLU A 71 -2.94 1.51 -9.72
C GLU A 71 -3.93 2.45 -10.42
N ASN A 72 -5.22 2.12 -10.36
CA ASN A 72 -6.30 2.89 -10.96
C ASN A 72 -7.41 3.09 -9.93
N PRO A 73 -8.12 4.23 -9.97
CA PRO A 73 -9.28 4.42 -9.12
C PRO A 73 -10.36 3.37 -9.44
N PRO A 74 -11.13 2.93 -8.44
CA PRO A 74 -12.22 1.99 -8.66
C PRO A 74 -13.31 2.63 -9.51
N VAL A 75 -14.02 1.81 -10.30
CA VAL A 75 -15.17 2.26 -11.11
C VAL A 75 -16.26 2.92 -10.24
N VAL A 76 -16.38 2.45 -8.99
CA VAL A 76 -17.30 3.00 -7.99
C VAL A 76 -16.49 3.38 -6.76
N ASN A 77 -16.57 4.65 -6.39
CA ASN A 77 -15.95 5.14 -5.15
C ASN A 77 -16.60 4.47 -3.95
N THR A 78 -15.77 4.01 -3.01
CA THR A 78 -16.25 3.41 -1.76
C THR A 78 -15.66 4.10 -0.55
N VAL A 79 -16.44 4.19 0.52
CA VAL A 79 -15.99 4.69 1.82
C VAL A 79 -16.38 3.67 2.88
N ARG A 80 -15.41 3.26 3.70
CA ARG A 80 -15.63 2.34 4.81
C ARG A 80 -15.28 3.02 6.12
N LEU A 81 -16.23 3.07 7.05
CA LEU A 81 -15.96 3.51 8.41
C LEU A 81 -15.15 2.44 9.14
N ARG A 82 -14.03 2.82 9.75
CA ARG A 82 -13.24 1.94 10.62
C ARG A 82 -13.69 2.12 12.08
N GLU A 83 -13.32 1.16 12.92
CA GLU A 83 -13.64 1.21 14.35
C GLU A 83 -13.13 2.53 14.95
N ASN A 84 -14.03 3.31 15.54
CA ASN A 84 -13.76 4.66 16.07
C ASN A 84 -13.24 5.68 15.00
N GLY A 85 -13.52 5.43 13.72
CA GLY A 85 -12.88 6.16 12.60
C GLY A 85 -11.43 5.70 12.39
N PRO A 86 -10.71 6.13 11.33
CA PRO A 86 -11.04 7.06 10.26
C PRO A 86 -11.85 6.45 9.10
N LEU A 87 -12.26 7.29 8.14
CA LEU A 87 -12.87 6.86 6.88
C LEU A 87 -11.77 6.29 5.97
N ALA A 88 -11.92 5.03 5.56
CA ALA A 88 -11.09 4.41 4.52
C ALA A 88 -11.74 4.67 3.16
N VAL A 89 -11.20 5.61 2.41
CA VAL A 89 -11.69 6.02 1.09
C VAL A 89 -10.95 5.22 0.01
N HIS A 90 -11.67 4.65 -0.93
CA HIS A 90 -11.13 4.07 -2.15
C HIS A 90 -11.78 4.78 -3.34
N ALA A 91 -11.03 5.71 -3.90
CA ALA A 91 -11.42 6.65 -4.96
C ALA A 91 -10.15 7.29 -5.54
N GLU A 92 -10.30 8.13 -6.55
CA GLU A 92 -9.24 9.08 -6.93
C GLU A 92 -9.08 10.12 -5.80
N ILE A 93 -7.90 10.18 -5.17
CA ILE A 93 -7.62 11.08 -4.03
C ILE A 93 -6.50 12.04 -4.45
N VAL A 94 -6.88 13.30 -4.69
CA VAL A 94 -5.98 14.41 -5.06
C VAL A 94 -5.24 14.93 -3.84
#